data_AF-A0A957NHJ8-F1
#
_entry.id   AF-A0A957NHJ8-F1
#
_cell.length_a   1.000
_cell.length_b   1.000
_cell.length_c   1.000
_cell.angle_alpha   90.00
_cell.angle_beta   90.00
_cell.angle_gamma   90.00
#
_symmetry.space_group_name_H-M   'P 1'
#
loop_
_entity.id
_entity.type
_entity.pdbx_description
1 polymer ?
#
loop_
_entity_poly.entity_id
_entity_poly.type
_entity_poly.pdbx_seq_one_letter_code
_entity_poly.pdbx_strand_id
1 'polypeptide(L)'
;MEALIDFVFQTLLGELIVVVVGVLFANFIRNRWDEWRFGGWRVIVTDGAQSLVDRVVSAHKAKEVLGESADLSVFLKGIVSPYAHLRCDLVDEGVQLGLLKVDHKRRRFMIDLRKNPAQNPQQPRTSVTL
;
A
#
# COMPACT_ATOMS: atom_id res chain seq x y z
N MET A 1 -13.29 21.58 52.82
CA MET A 1 -13.57 20.45 51.90
C MET A 1 -13.60 20.92 50.45
N GLU A 2 -14.30 22.00 50.12
CA GLU A 2 -14.38 22.55 48.74
C GLU A 2 -13.00 22.82 48.10
N ALA A 3 -12.10 23.53 48.79
CA ALA A 3 -10.76 23.81 48.24
C ALA A 3 -9.90 22.56 47.95
N LEU A 4 -10.12 21.47 48.69
CA LEU A 4 -9.40 20.21 48.47
C LEU A 4 -9.98 19.45 47.27
N ILE A 5 -11.31 19.50 47.11
CA ILE A 5 -12.00 18.96 45.95
C ILE A 5 -11.57 19.71 44.69
N ASP A 6 -11.55 21.04 44.71
CA ASP A 6 -11.13 21.87 43.57
C ASP A 6 -9.70 21.59 43.15
N PHE A 7 -8.77 21.45 44.10
CA PHE A 7 -7.38 21.12 43.81
C PHE A 7 -7.23 19.74 43.15
N VAL A 8 -7.95 18.74 43.69
CA VAL A 8 -7.93 17.38 43.13
C VAL A 8 -8.53 17.37 41.72
N PHE A 9 -9.65 18.06 41.50
CA PHE A 9 -10.27 18.18 40.18
C PHE A 9 -9.38 18.91 39.17
N GLN A 10 -8.73 20.02 39.56
CA GLN A 10 -7.80 20.75 38.68
C GLN A 10 -6.60 19.89 38.29
N THR A 11 -6.05 19.12 39.23
CA THR A 11 -4.92 18.23 38.97
C THR A 11 -5.34 17.10 38.01
N LEU A 12 -6.47 16.44 38.28
CA LEU A 12 -6.99 15.37 37.42
C LEU A 12 -7.33 15.88 36.02
N LEU A 13 -7.93 17.08 35.92
CA LEU A 13 -8.24 17.70 34.64
C LEU A 13 -6.97 18.07 33.87
N GLY A 14 -5.95 18.59 34.56
CA GLY A 14 -4.64 18.90 34.00
C GLY A 14 -3.97 17.66 33.40
N GLU A 15 -3.88 16.58 34.18
CA GLU A 15 -3.34 15.30 33.72
C GLU A 15 -4.13 14.73 32.53
N LEU A 16 -5.46 14.80 32.57
CA LEU A 16 -6.31 14.35 31.46
C LEU A 16 -6.01 15.15 30.18
N ILE A 17 -5.88 16.47 30.28
CA ILE A 17 -5.54 17.32 29.14
C ILE A 17 -4.16 16.96 28.58
N VAL A 18 -3.16 16.78 29.44
CA VAL A 18 -1.79 16.41 29.02
C VAL A 18 -1.81 15.08 28.28
N VAL A 19 -2.53 14.07 28.79
CA VAL A 19 -2.66 12.77 28.13
C VAL A 19 -3.36 12.90 26.78
N VAL A 20 -4.49 13.60 26.71
CA VAL A 20 -5.25 13.78 25.46
C VAL A 20 -4.39 14.52 24.42
N VAL A 21 -3.76 15.63 24.80
CA VAL A 21 -2.88 16.40 23.90
C VAL A 21 -1.68 15.56 23.46
N GLY A 22 -1.07 14.81 24.37
CA GLY A 22 0.05 13.91 24.07
C GLY A 22 -0.32 12.85 23.04
N VAL A 23 -1.48 12.20 23.20
CA VAL A 23 -1.99 11.21 22.25
C VAL A 23 -2.29 11.84 20.89
N LEU A 24 -2.98 12.98 20.86
CA LEU A 24 -3.29 13.69 19.63
C LEU A 24 -2.02 14.13 18.88
N PHE A 25 -1.03 14.65 19.61
CA PHE A 25 0.25 15.07 19.04
C PHE A 25 1.06 13.89 18.50
N ALA A 26 1.13 12.78 19.24
CA ALA A 26 1.78 11.55 18.79
C ALA A 26 1.12 11.01 17.51
N ASN A 27 -0.21 11.00 17.47
CA ASN A 27 -0.96 10.57 16.29
C ASN A 27 -0.73 11.50 15.09
N PHE A 28 -0.67 12.82 15.31
CA PHE A 28 -0.37 13.80 14.28
C PHE A 28 1.03 13.59 13.68
N ILE A 29 2.06 13.44 14.52
CA ILE A 29 3.42 13.15 14.05
C ILE A 29 3.46 11.85 13.26
N ARG A 30 2.83 10.79 13.77
CA ARG A 30 2.79 9.49 13.11
C ARG A 30 2.18 9.58 11.70
N ASN A 31 1.03 10.25 11.57
CA ASN A 31 0.39 10.44 10.27
C ASN A 31 1.26 11.25 9.30
N ARG A 32 1.91 12.31 9.79
CA ARG A 32 2.81 13.15 8.98
C ARG A 32 4.01 12.34 8.49
N TRP A 33 4.58 11.50 9.34
CA TRP A 33 5.70 10.65 9.02
C TRP A 33 5.33 9.56 8.01
N ASP A 34 4.18 8.91 8.19
CA ASP A 34 3.67 7.92 7.25
C ASP A 34 3.44 8.53 5.86
N GLU A 35 2.84 9.72 5.78
CA GLU A 35 2.64 10.43 4.51
C GLU A 35 3.97 10.80 3.83
N TRP A 36 4.95 11.27 4.60
CA TRP A 36 6.27 11.60 4.05
C TRP A 36 7.01 10.36 3.52
N ARG A 37 6.95 9.26 4.26
CA ARG A 37 7.69 8.02 3.95
C ARG A 37 7.03 7.17 2.86
N PHE A 38 5.70 7.14 2.82
CA PHE A 38 4.91 6.24 1.97
C PHE A 38 3.95 6.97 1.01
N GLY A 39 3.83 8.30 1.07
CA GLY A 39 2.99 9.05 0.14
C GLY A 39 3.57 9.13 -1.28
N GLY A 40 2.73 9.52 -2.24
CA GLY A 40 3.14 9.81 -3.62
C GLY A 40 3.46 8.58 -4.48
N TRP A 41 3.14 7.37 -4.02
CA TRP A 41 3.27 6.18 -4.84
C TRP A 41 2.24 6.17 -5.96
N ARG A 42 2.62 5.64 -7.13
CA ARG A 42 1.72 5.48 -8.28
C ARG A 42 1.84 4.09 -8.89
N VAL A 43 0.73 3.56 -9.39
CA VAL A 43 0.68 2.36 -10.21
C VAL A 43 0.33 2.77 -11.62
N ILE A 44 1.20 2.40 -12.56
CA ILE A 44 1.05 2.69 -13.98
C ILE A 44 0.98 1.35 -14.72
N VAL A 45 -0.14 1.09 -15.40
CA VAL A 45 -0.31 -0.08 -16.25
C VAL A 45 -0.28 0.37 -17.70
N THR A 46 0.57 -0.26 -18.51
CA THR A 46 0.74 0.03 -19.92
C THR A 46 0.56 -1.21 -20.77
N ASP A 47 -0.05 -1.04 -21.94
CA ASP A 47 0.05 -1.99 -23.05
C ASP A 47 0.90 -1.35 -24.15
N GLY A 48 2.22 -1.60 -24.06
CA GLY A 48 3.22 -0.97 -24.91
C GLY A 48 3.24 0.55 -24.77
N ALA A 49 2.84 1.26 -25.81
CA ALA A 49 2.85 2.73 -25.83
C ALA A 49 1.61 3.37 -25.17
N GLN A 50 0.55 2.60 -24.92
CA GLN A 50 -0.69 3.11 -24.34
C GLN A 50 -0.69 2.92 -22.82
N SER A 51 -0.90 4.01 -22.08
CA SER A 51 -1.19 3.94 -20.64
C SER A 51 -2.67 3.61 -20.45
N LEU A 52 -2.94 2.46 -19.83
CA LEU A 52 -4.29 2.00 -19.50
C LEU A 52 -4.75 2.52 -18.14
N VAL A 53 -3.81 2.58 -17.19
CA VAL A 53 -4.05 3.03 -15.81
C VAL A 53 -2.87 3.87 -15.35
N ASP A 54 -3.17 4.98 -14.70
CA ASP A 54 -2.26 5.71 -13.83
C ASP A 54 -3.04 6.10 -12.58
N ARG A 55 -2.75 5.45 -11.45
CA ARG A 55 -3.45 5.66 -10.18
C ARG A 55 -2.47 6.00 -9.08
N VAL A 56 -2.83 6.98 -8.28
CA VAL A 56 -2.13 7.30 -7.03
C VAL A 56 -2.49 6.27 -5.98
N VAL A 57 -1.48 5.80 -5.25
CA VAL A 57 -1.61 4.92 -4.08
C VAL A 57 -1.51 5.79 -2.83
N SER A 58 -2.51 5.70 -1.95
CA SER A 58 -2.49 6.43 -0.68
C SER A 58 -1.32 5.95 0.19
N ALA A 59 -0.78 6.81 1.06
CA ALA A 59 0.32 6.43 1.95
C ALA A 59 -0.02 5.23 2.83
N HIS A 60 -1.27 5.16 3.30
CA HIS A 60 -1.75 4.02 4.08
C HIS A 60 -1.70 2.71 3.28
N LYS A 61 -2.24 2.70 2.05
CA LYS A 61 -2.21 1.50 1.20
C LYS A 61 -0.78 1.15 0.77
N ALA A 62 0.04 2.17 0.48
CA ALA A 62 1.46 1.97 0.14
C ALA A 62 2.23 1.35 1.31
N LYS A 63 1.96 1.76 2.55
CA LYS A 63 2.58 1.18 3.75
C LYS A 63 2.20 -0.28 3.94
N GLU A 64 0.94 -0.64 3.73
CA GLU A 64 0.45 -2.03 3.76
C GLU A 64 1.18 -2.88 2.71
N VAL A 65 1.08 -2.49 1.43
CA VAL A 65 1.60 -3.31 0.33
C VAL A 65 3.13 -3.32 0.24
N LEU A 66 3.84 -2.29 0.73
CA LEU A 66 5.30 -2.31 0.76
C LEU A 66 5.86 -3.06 1.97
N GLY A 67 5.04 -3.33 2.99
CA GLY A 67 5.43 -4.10 4.16
C GLY A 67 5.50 -5.60 3.87
N GLU A 68 4.63 -6.09 2.98
CA GLU A 68 4.50 -7.52 2.68
C GLU A 68 4.36 -7.77 1.17
N SER A 69 5.22 -8.64 0.62
CA SER A 69 5.26 -8.93 -0.82
C SER A 69 3.99 -9.61 -1.33
N ALA A 70 3.33 -10.42 -0.50
CA ALA A 70 2.06 -11.05 -0.83
C ALA A 70 0.95 -10.01 -1.04
N ASP A 71 0.86 -9.01 -0.16
CA ASP A 71 -0.10 -7.90 -0.27
C ASP A 71 0.15 -7.06 -1.52
N LEU A 72 1.43 -6.81 -1.85
CA LEU A 72 1.78 -6.17 -3.10
C LEU A 72 1.28 -6.95 -4.31
N SER A 73 1.50 -8.28 -4.33
CA SER A 73 1.08 -9.14 -5.43
C SER A 73 -0.43 -9.10 -5.61
N VAL A 74 -1.21 -9.25 -4.52
CA VAL A 74 -2.68 -9.19 -4.55
C VAL A 74 -3.17 -7.82 -5.00
N PHE A 75 -2.59 -6.74 -4.46
CA PHE A 75 -2.96 -5.38 -4.81
C PHE A 75 -2.74 -5.07 -6.30
N LEU A 76 -1.55 -5.38 -6.81
CA LEU A 76 -1.23 -5.13 -8.21
C LEU A 76 -2.05 -6.04 -9.15
N LYS A 77 -2.27 -7.31 -8.78
CA LYS A 77 -3.17 -8.21 -9.52
C LYS A 77 -4.59 -7.65 -9.58
N GLY A 78 -5.10 -7.11 -8.48
CA GLY A 78 -6.42 -6.46 -8.42
C GLY A 78 -6.54 -5.26 -9.36
N ILE A 79 -5.47 -4.47 -9.52
CA ILE A 79 -5.45 -3.33 -10.46
C ILE A 79 -5.39 -3.81 -11.91
N VAL A 80 -4.65 -4.88 -12.21
CA VAL A 80 -4.43 -5.36 -13.57
C VAL A 80 -5.57 -6.25 -14.08
N SER A 81 -6.26 -6.98 -13.21
CA SER A 81 -7.31 -7.95 -13.54
C SER A 81 -8.36 -7.46 -14.56
N PRO A 82 -8.85 -6.19 -14.50
CA PRO A 82 -9.79 -5.68 -15.50
C PRO A 82 -9.23 -5.56 -16.93
N TYR A 83 -7.90 -5.57 -17.09
CA TYR A 83 -7.22 -5.30 -18.35
C TYR A 83 -6.53 -6.54 -18.93
N ALA A 84 -6.02 -7.44 -18.09
CA ALA A 84 -5.38 -8.67 -18.52
C ALA A 84 -5.38 -9.75 -17.45
N HIS A 85 -5.42 -11.01 -17.90
CA HIS A 85 -5.11 -12.17 -17.07
C HIS A 85 -3.60 -12.33 -16.95
N LEU A 86 -3.09 -12.08 -15.75
CA LEU A 86 -1.70 -12.32 -15.39
C LEU A 86 -1.44 -13.83 -15.31
N ARG A 87 -0.32 -14.26 -15.90
CA ARG A 87 0.02 -15.70 -16.03
C ARG A 87 1.19 -16.14 -15.17
N CYS A 88 1.84 -15.20 -14.50
CA CYS A 88 2.96 -15.43 -13.61
C CYS A 88 2.69 -14.75 -12.26
N ASP A 89 3.47 -15.09 -11.23
CA ASP A 89 3.49 -14.22 -10.06
C ASP A 89 4.11 -12.86 -10.43
N LEU A 90 3.46 -11.77 -10.00
CA LEU A 90 3.85 -10.44 -10.47
C LEU A 90 5.12 -9.91 -9.77
N VAL A 91 5.31 -10.28 -8.51
CA VAL A 91 6.37 -9.73 -7.65
C VAL A 91 7.66 -10.51 -7.83
N ASP A 92 7.56 -11.84 -7.92
CA ASP A 92 8.75 -12.70 -8.05
C ASP A 92 9.16 -12.89 -9.52
N GLU A 93 8.25 -13.45 -10.34
CA GLU A 93 8.53 -13.78 -11.75
C GLU A 93 8.35 -12.54 -12.65
N GLY A 94 7.36 -11.71 -12.36
CA GLY A 94 7.03 -10.52 -13.14
C GLY A 94 8.16 -9.49 -13.15
N VAL A 95 8.93 -9.38 -12.07
CA VAL A 95 10.11 -8.50 -12.02
C VAL A 95 11.22 -9.03 -12.94
N GLN A 96 11.46 -10.34 -12.95
CA GLN A 96 12.48 -10.97 -13.79
C GLN A 96 12.13 -10.88 -15.28
N LEU A 97 10.86 -11.09 -15.62
CA LEU A 97 10.35 -10.96 -16.99
C LEU A 97 10.23 -9.49 -17.44
N GLY A 98 10.45 -8.54 -16.52
CA GLY A 98 10.31 -7.12 -16.76
C GLY A 98 8.88 -6.66 -16.97
N LEU A 99 7.90 -7.52 -16.65
CA LEU A 99 6.47 -7.24 -16.59
C LEU A 99 6.18 -6.23 -15.48
N LEU A 100 6.83 -6.36 -14.33
CA LEU A 100 6.78 -5.39 -13.23
C LEU A 100 8.14 -4.68 -13.11
N LYS A 101 8.13 -3.36 -13.07
CA LYS A 101 9.27 -2.54 -12.67
C LYS A 101 8.90 -1.69 -11.48
N VAL A 102 9.68 -1.80 -10.41
CA VAL A 102 9.50 -1.00 -9.20
C VAL A 102 10.57 0.09 -9.17
N ASP A 103 10.15 1.34 -9.35
CA ASP A 103 11.01 2.52 -9.25
C ASP A 103 10.80 3.15 -7.87
N HIS A 104 11.62 2.76 -6.88
CA HIS A 104 11.54 3.30 -5.53
C HIS A 104 11.92 4.79 -5.45
N LYS A 105 12.77 5.29 -6.37
CA LYS A 105 13.20 6.70 -6.36
C LYS A 105 12.06 7.61 -6.75
N ARG A 106 11.31 7.23 -7.79
CA ARG A 106 10.15 7.99 -8.27
C ARG A 106 8.84 7.51 -7.65
N ARG A 107 8.87 6.49 -6.78
CA ARG A 107 7.73 5.86 -6.10
C ARG A 107 6.69 5.34 -7.09
N ARG A 108 7.10 4.49 -8.05
CA ARG A 108 6.22 3.98 -9.10
C ARG A 108 6.31 2.48 -9.27
N PHE A 109 5.15 1.84 -9.41
CA PHE A 109 4.99 0.49 -9.93
C PHE A 109 4.60 0.60 -11.39
N MET A 110 5.40 0.06 -12.29
CA MET A 110 5.15 0.10 -13.73
C MET A 110 4.90 -1.33 -14.21
N ILE A 111 3.73 -1.58 -14.77
CA ILE A 111 3.32 -2.90 -15.25
C ILE A 111 3.15 -2.85 -16.77
N ASP A 112 3.94 -3.63 -17.50
CA ASP A 112 3.91 -3.71 -18.96
C ASP A 112 3.29 -5.02 -19.44
N LEU A 113 2.02 -4.96 -19.83
CA LEU A 113 1.23 -6.15 -20.19
C LEU A 113 1.76 -6.90 -21.42
N ARG A 114 2.57 -6.26 -22.28
CA ARG A 114 3.18 -6.93 -23.44
C ARG A 114 4.24 -7.95 -23.05
N LYS A 115 4.76 -7.84 -21.83
CA LYS A 115 5.74 -8.78 -21.27
C LYS A 115 5.09 -9.90 -20.46
N ASN A 116 3.76 -9.95 -20.43
CA ASN A 116 3.05 -11.07 -19.83
C ASN A 116 3.36 -12.34 -20.65
N PRO A 117 3.91 -13.41 -20.03
CA PRO A 117 4.35 -14.58 -20.76
C PRO A 117 3.21 -15.25 -21.55
N ALA A 118 3.57 -15.87 -22.68
CA ALA A 118 2.65 -16.72 -23.41
C ALA A 118 2.20 -17.89 -22.53
N GLN A 119 0.95 -18.32 -22.68
CA GLN A 119 0.35 -19.38 -21.88
C GLN A 119 1.21 -20.63 -22.02
N ASN A 120 1.83 -21.09 -20.94
CA ASN A 120 2.52 -22.37 -20.95
C ASN A 120 1.44 -23.47 -20.98
N PRO A 121 1.31 -24.27 -22.06
CA PRO A 121 0.28 -25.30 -22.14
C PRO A 121 0.43 -26.41 -21.08
N GLN A 122 1.54 -26.42 -20.33
CA GLN A 122 1.86 -27.45 -19.34
C GLN A 122 1.45 -27.13 -17.89
N GLN A 123 0.87 -25.96 -17.61
CA GLN A 123 0.47 -25.61 -16.24
C GLN A 123 -0.92 -26.20 -15.94
N PRO A 124 -1.03 -27.25 -15.08
CA PRO A 124 -2.32 -27.86 -14.80
C PRO A 124 -3.21 -26.85 -14.10
N ARG A 125 -4.44 -26.71 -14.59
CA ARG A 125 -5.50 -26.02 -13.87
C ARG A 125 -5.77 -26.83 -12.61
N THR A 126 -5.19 -26.46 -11.48
CA THR A 126 -5.59 -27.01 -10.19
C THR A 126 -6.99 -26.48 -9.91
N SER A 127 -8.00 -27.17 -10.43
CA SER A 127 -9.37 -27.04 -9.96
C SER A 127 -9.40 -27.53 -8.53
N VAL A 128 -9.37 -26.59 -7.59
CA VAL A 128 -9.71 -26.88 -6.19
C VAL A 128 -11.21 -27.15 -6.19
N THR A 129 -11.56 -28.43 -6.25
CA THR A 129 -12.92 -28.88 -5.95
C THR A 129 -13.12 -28.70 -4.45
N LEU A 130 -13.98 -27.75 -4.07
CA LEU A 130 -14.54 -27.65 -2.73
C LEU A 130 -15.60 -28.72 -2.53
#